data_AF-A0A075G376-F1
#
_entry.id   AF-A0A075G376-F1
#
_cell.length_a   1.000
_cell.length_b   1.000
_cell.length_c   1.000
_cell.angle_alpha   90.00
_cell.angle_beta   90.00
_cell.angle_gamma   90.00
#
_symmetry.space_group_name_H-M   'P 1'
#
loop_
_entity.id
_entity.type
_entity.pdbx_description
1 polymer ?
#
loop_
_entity_poly.entity_id
_entity_poly.type
_entity_poly.pdbx_seq_one_letter_code
_entity_poly.pdbx_strand_id
1 'polypeptide(L)'
;MIPSGLKEAWETAEKQIDAGEYDDALKTLRESWSEHGDKADHANTWTLVGDAKQALAEGSTPVNRKMLRDASNAYKSALKKDPKHRDARRASNALQAKMDGLGIRTSSLPKMIDDGTPTIYGLVAIMLVGMLLLTSIKYMPEIKAALHLTSEGSSDWDATLAIELYPDAAPKTVDSFKDHSRNGRYDGIAFHRVIDGFMVQGGDISCSAYPLTQSSTGCNPGTGGYSAMWYGQGDQNDMTTWTMPDEFDCAETSQGSGQWVGTCHAPGMLAMANSGPNTGGSQFYLVDKDSTPSHLNGKHSVFGMATDDSTYLGSDIGGIELIDRMSVLPTDEGDRPLSPPYIHSIEIDGNMAYMHLIFP
;
A
#
# COMPACT_ATOMS: atom_id res chain seq x y z
N MET A 1 -46.52 8.11 25.91
CA MET A 1 -47.37 8.55 27.04
C MET A 1 -46.45 8.76 28.24
N ILE A 2 -46.53 9.92 28.89
CA ILE A 2 -45.66 10.27 30.02
C ILE A 2 -46.17 9.52 31.27
N PRO A 3 -45.34 8.72 31.96
CA PRO A 3 -45.73 8.03 33.20
C PRO A 3 -46.22 9.02 34.26
N SER A 4 -47.21 8.64 35.07
CA SER A 4 -47.71 9.49 36.16
C SER A 4 -46.61 9.80 37.18
N GLY A 5 -45.81 8.81 37.58
CA GLY A 5 -44.68 8.99 38.49
C GLY A 5 -43.63 9.98 37.98
N LEU A 6 -43.41 10.05 36.67
CA LEU A 6 -42.51 11.04 36.07
C LEU A 6 -43.08 12.47 36.14
N LYS A 7 -44.39 12.63 35.99
CA LYS A 7 -45.05 13.94 36.17
C LYS A 7 -44.98 14.40 37.63
N GLU A 8 -45.23 13.49 38.57
CA GLU A 8 -45.12 13.75 40.01
C GLU A 8 -43.68 14.15 40.38
N ALA A 9 -42.67 13.50 39.79
CA ALA A 9 -41.27 13.87 39.96
C ALA A 9 -40.96 15.29 39.42
N TRP A 10 -41.53 15.68 38.27
CA TRP A 10 -41.39 17.04 37.75
C TRP A 10 -42.04 18.09 38.66
N GLU A 11 -43.27 17.84 39.12
CA GLU A 11 -43.97 18.74 40.05
C GLU A 11 -43.21 18.88 41.39
N THR A 12 -42.60 17.80 41.85
CA THR A 12 -41.78 17.80 43.08
C THR A 12 -40.50 18.61 42.87
N ALA A 13 -39.81 18.38 41.75
CA ALA A 13 -38.59 19.12 41.42
C ALA A 13 -38.86 20.63 41.20
N GLU A 14 -39.98 20.99 40.58
CA GLU A 14 -40.40 22.39 40.40
C GLU A 14 -40.61 23.09 41.77
N LYS A 15 -41.33 22.44 42.69
CA LYS A 15 -41.50 22.95 44.07
C LYS A 15 -40.18 23.10 44.81
N GLN A 16 -39.25 22.16 44.65
CA GLN A 16 -37.92 22.23 45.25
C GLN A 16 -37.10 23.38 44.67
N ILE A 17 -37.17 23.62 43.36
CA ILE A 17 -36.53 24.79 42.72
C ILE A 17 -37.13 26.10 43.26
N ASP A 18 -38.45 26.20 43.36
CA ASP A 18 -39.14 27.38 43.92
C ASP A 18 -38.78 27.62 45.39
N ALA A 19 -38.51 26.56 46.15
CA ALA A 19 -38.06 26.61 47.54
C ALA A 19 -36.56 26.93 47.70
N GLY A 20 -35.79 26.95 46.61
CA GLY A 20 -34.33 27.13 46.63
C GLY A 20 -33.54 25.86 46.97
N GLU A 21 -34.19 24.70 47.01
CA GLU A 21 -33.62 23.37 47.30
C GLU A 21 -33.11 22.69 46.02
N TYR A 22 -32.17 23.34 45.34
CA TYR A 22 -31.77 22.94 43.99
C TYR A 22 -31.04 21.58 43.91
N ASP A 23 -30.26 21.22 44.94
CA ASP A 23 -29.58 19.92 45.00
C ASP A 23 -30.60 18.78 45.18
N ASP A 24 -31.64 19.01 45.97
CA ASP A 24 -32.75 18.05 46.16
C ASP A 24 -33.57 17.93 44.88
N ALA A 25 -33.83 19.03 44.16
CA ALA A 25 -34.44 19.00 42.83
C ALA A 25 -33.63 18.13 41.84
N LEU A 26 -32.31 18.30 41.79
CA LEU A 26 -31.44 17.49 40.93
C LEU A 26 -31.42 16.01 41.35
N LYS A 27 -31.53 15.72 42.65
CA LYS A 27 -31.63 14.36 43.17
C LYS A 27 -32.95 13.71 42.76
N THR A 28 -34.09 14.38 42.95
CA THR A 28 -35.41 13.92 42.53
C THR A 28 -35.42 13.60 41.02
N LEU A 29 -34.88 14.49 40.19
CA LEU A 29 -34.80 14.28 38.74
C LEU A 29 -33.90 13.08 38.39
N ARG A 30 -32.78 12.88 39.09
CA ARG A 30 -31.88 11.73 38.89
C ARG A 30 -32.54 10.40 39.31
N GLU A 31 -33.27 10.40 40.42
CA GLU A 31 -34.00 9.21 40.89
C GLU A 31 -35.10 8.83 39.90
N SER A 32 -35.86 9.81 39.41
CA SER A 32 -36.87 9.58 38.35
C SER A 32 -36.24 9.01 37.06
N TRP A 33 -34.99 9.38 36.77
CA TRP A 33 -34.25 8.83 35.64
C TRP A 33 -33.91 7.35 35.83
N SER A 34 -33.51 6.97 37.04
CA SER A 34 -33.23 5.57 37.37
C SER A 34 -34.48 4.69 37.31
N GLU A 35 -35.65 5.24 37.65
CA GLU A 35 -36.92 4.52 37.68
C GLU A 35 -37.59 4.41 36.30
N HIS A 36 -37.47 5.44 35.46
CA HIS A 36 -38.23 5.54 34.21
C HIS A 36 -37.36 5.47 32.94
N GLY A 37 -36.03 5.41 33.06
CA GLY A 37 -35.09 5.20 31.96
C GLY A 37 -35.29 6.19 30.81
N ASP A 38 -35.40 5.69 29.58
CA ASP A 38 -35.59 6.49 28.37
C ASP A 38 -36.81 7.42 28.41
N LYS A 39 -37.82 7.11 29.24
CA LYS A 39 -38.99 7.99 29.38
C LYS A 39 -38.67 9.26 30.15
N ALA A 40 -37.66 9.24 31.02
CA ALA A 40 -37.16 10.41 31.75
C ALA A 40 -36.31 11.34 30.86
N ASP A 41 -35.82 10.86 29.72
CA ASP A 41 -35.09 11.63 28.70
C ASP A 41 -36.04 12.54 27.90
N HIS A 42 -36.64 13.50 28.61
CA HIS A 42 -37.72 14.35 28.15
C HIS A 42 -37.38 15.84 28.29
N ALA A 43 -38.01 16.68 27.45
CA ALA A 43 -37.76 18.12 27.43
C ALA A 43 -37.98 18.81 28.79
N ASN A 44 -39.07 18.48 29.49
CA ASN A 44 -39.35 18.99 30.85
C ASN A 44 -38.24 18.63 31.85
N THR A 45 -37.79 17.37 31.87
CA THR A 45 -36.69 16.92 32.76
C THR A 45 -35.44 17.76 32.52
N TRP A 46 -35.03 17.91 31.26
CA TRP A 46 -33.84 18.68 30.90
C TRP A 46 -33.98 20.18 31.18
N THR A 47 -35.19 20.73 31.09
CA THR A 47 -35.47 22.13 31.44
C THR A 47 -35.28 22.35 32.94
N LEU A 48 -35.89 21.52 33.78
CA LEU A 48 -35.75 21.59 35.24
C LEU A 48 -34.30 21.35 35.71
N VAL A 49 -33.57 20.44 35.05
CA VAL A 49 -32.12 20.27 35.29
C VAL A 49 -31.35 21.54 34.95
N GLY A 50 -31.72 22.23 33.87
CA GLY A 50 -31.15 23.51 33.48
C GLY A 50 -31.41 24.59 34.54
N ASP A 51 -32.66 24.72 34.99
CA ASP A 51 -33.10 25.72 35.97
C ASP A 51 -32.38 25.54 37.32
N ALA A 52 -32.36 24.32 37.86
CA ALA A 52 -31.69 24.02 39.11
C ALA A 52 -30.17 24.29 39.04
N LYS A 53 -29.51 23.88 37.95
CA LYS A 53 -28.07 24.12 37.75
C LYS A 53 -27.74 25.60 37.57
N GLN A 54 -28.57 26.34 36.83
CA GLN A 54 -28.38 27.77 36.66
C GLN A 54 -28.46 28.47 38.03
N ALA A 55 -29.48 28.16 38.82
CA ALA A 55 -29.67 28.78 40.14
C ALA A 55 -28.53 28.47 41.11
N LEU A 56 -28.07 27.21 41.18
CA LEU A 56 -26.87 26.83 41.96
C LEU A 56 -25.63 27.60 41.51
N ALA A 57 -25.51 27.87 40.21
CA ALA A 57 -24.31 28.47 39.66
C ALA A 57 -24.22 29.95 40.01
N GLU A 58 -25.38 30.61 40.02
CA GLU A 58 -25.56 32.01 40.40
C GLU A 58 -25.48 32.22 41.92
N GLY A 59 -25.88 31.23 42.72
CA GLY A 59 -25.72 31.27 44.18
C GLY A 59 -24.28 31.10 44.67
N SER A 60 -23.36 30.66 43.80
CA SER A 60 -21.94 30.52 44.13
C SER A 60 -21.20 31.87 44.03
N THR A 61 -20.31 32.18 44.99
CA THR A 61 -19.43 33.37 44.93
C THR A 61 -17.95 32.95 44.91
N PRO A 62 -17.20 33.17 43.81
CA PRO A 62 -17.64 33.72 42.53
C PRO A 62 -18.57 32.77 41.77
N VAL A 63 -19.35 33.31 40.84
CA VAL A 63 -20.32 32.56 40.01
C VAL A 63 -19.66 31.33 39.37
N ASN A 64 -20.29 30.17 39.51
CA ASN A 64 -19.75 28.92 39.00
C ASN A 64 -19.92 28.83 37.48
N ARG A 65 -18.91 29.31 36.75
CA ARG A 65 -18.91 29.36 35.28
C ARG A 65 -19.08 28.00 34.61
N LYS A 66 -18.58 26.92 35.23
CA LYS A 66 -18.72 25.56 34.69
C LYS A 66 -20.19 25.13 34.75
N MET A 67 -20.84 25.36 35.88
CA MET A 67 -22.21 24.94 36.09
C MET A 67 -23.22 25.76 35.25
N LEU A 68 -22.93 27.02 34.93
CA LEU A 68 -23.68 27.77 33.91
C LEU A 68 -23.59 27.14 32.51
N ARG A 69 -22.44 26.57 32.13
CA ARG A 69 -22.33 25.81 30.87
C ARG A 69 -23.13 24.52 30.92
N ASP A 70 -23.12 23.83 32.06
CA ASP A 70 -23.90 22.61 32.26
C ASP A 70 -25.41 22.89 32.19
N ALA A 71 -25.87 24.02 32.72
CA ALA A 71 -27.24 24.51 32.55
C ALA A 71 -27.58 24.80 31.08
N SER A 72 -26.69 25.52 30.37
CA SER A 72 -26.86 25.79 28.93
C SER A 72 -26.97 24.51 28.10
N ASN A 73 -26.16 23.50 28.40
CA ASN A 73 -26.22 22.19 27.74
C ASN A 73 -27.50 21.42 28.07
N ALA A 74 -28.03 21.56 29.28
CA ALA A 74 -29.31 20.96 29.66
C ALA A 74 -30.46 21.57 28.84
N TYR A 75 -30.53 22.90 28.70
CA TYR A 75 -31.56 23.53 27.85
C TYR A 75 -31.43 23.15 26.36
N LYS A 76 -30.20 23.02 25.84
CA LYS A 76 -29.98 22.50 24.48
C LYS A 76 -30.50 21.07 24.33
N SER A 77 -30.30 20.24 25.36
CA SER A 77 -30.82 18.87 25.38
C SER A 77 -32.35 18.87 25.40
N ALA A 78 -32.98 19.75 26.17
CA ALA A 78 -34.43 19.93 26.15
C ALA A 78 -34.97 20.31 24.75
N LEU A 79 -34.35 21.31 24.12
CA LEU A 79 -34.74 21.77 22.78
C LEU A 79 -34.46 20.75 21.68
N LYS A 80 -33.49 19.85 21.87
CA LYS A 80 -33.25 18.72 20.98
C LYS A 80 -34.40 17.69 21.05
N LYS A 81 -35.01 17.52 22.22
CA LYS A 81 -36.14 16.60 22.43
C LYS A 81 -37.46 17.21 21.96
N ASP A 82 -37.68 18.48 22.25
CA ASP A 82 -38.81 19.25 21.75
C ASP A 82 -38.36 20.65 21.29
N PRO A 83 -38.16 20.85 19.98
CA PRO A 83 -37.76 22.14 19.41
C PRO A 83 -38.78 23.27 19.61
N LYS A 84 -40.05 22.95 19.95
CA LYS A 84 -41.12 23.91 20.18
C LYS A 84 -41.36 24.17 21.67
N HIS A 85 -40.58 23.56 22.56
CA HIS A 85 -40.71 23.74 24.00
C HIS A 85 -40.46 25.20 24.40
N ARG A 86 -41.51 25.89 24.83
CA ARG A 86 -41.48 27.34 25.06
C ARG A 86 -40.59 27.72 26.24
N ASP A 87 -40.68 26.98 27.34
CA ASP A 87 -39.97 27.35 28.59
C ASP A 87 -38.48 27.12 28.46
N ALA A 88 -38.05 25.94 28.00
CA ALA A 88 -36.67 25.66 27.58
C ALA A 88 -36.07 26.73 26.67
N ARG A 89 -36.81 27.20 25.65
CA ARG A 89 -36.31 28.23 24.72
C ARG A 89 -36.14 29.58 25.42
N ARG A 90 -37.11 29.97 26.25
CA ARG A 90 -37.05 31.21 27.02
C ARG A 90 -35.86 31.18 28.00
N ALA A 91 -35.73 30.09 28.76
CA ALA A 91 -34.65 29.91 29.74
C ALA A 91 -33.28 29.85 29.06
N SER A 92 -33.14 29.13 27.95
CA SER A 92 -31.91 29.08 27.14
C SER A 92 -31.48 30.45 26.66
N ASN A 93 -32.40 31.26 26.12
CA ASN A 93 -32.08 32.59 25.61
C ASN A 93 -31.69 33.56 26.74
N ALA A 94 -32.38 33.47 27.88
CA ALA A 94 -32.07 34.28 29.06
C ALA A 94 -30.69 33.93 29.62
N LEU A 95 -30.37 32.64 29.74
CA LEU A 95 -29.06 32.17 30.18
C LEU A 95 -27.96 32.58 29.19
N GLN A 96 -28.21 32.49 27.87
CA GLN A 96 -27.24 32.93 26.86
C GLN A 96 -26.87 34.40 27.04
N ALA A 97 -27.86 35.29 27.13
CA ALA A 97 -27.63 36.72 27.34
C ALA A 97 -26.83 37.00 28.64
N LYS A 98 -27.09 36.23 29.70
CA LYS A 98 -26.37 36.33 30.97
C LYS A 98 -24.93 35.83 30.86
N MET A 99 -24.72 34.72 30.18
CA MET A 99 -23.39 34.16 29.93
C MET A 99 -22.54 35.11 29.09
N ASP A 100 -23.14 35.75 28.08
CA ASP A 100 -22.49 36.77 27.26
C ASP A 100 -22.06 37.98 28.11
N GLY A 101 -22.93 38.47 29.00
CA GLY A 101 -22.61 39.55 29.94
C GLY A 101 -21.50 39.21 30.95
N LEU A 102 -21.32 37.93 31.29
CA LEU A 102 -20.25 37.44 32.17
C LEU A 102 -18.96 37.03 31.42
N GLY A 103 -18.94 37.15 30.09
CA GLY A 103 -17.84 36.69 29.24
C GLY A 103 -17.65 35.17 29.24
N ILE A 104 -18.69 34.41 29.58
CA ILE A 104 -18.64 32.95 29.69
C ILE A 104 -19.05 32.34 28.36
N ARG A 105 -18.10 31.72 27.67
CA ARG A 105 -18.36 30.97 26.44
C ARG A 105 -19.12 29.68 26.73
N THR A 106 -20.13 29.37 25.92
CA THR A 106 -20.91 28.11 25.96
C THR A 106 -20.10 26.88 25.57
N SER A 107 -19.00 27.07 24.84
CA SER A 107 -18.08 26.02 24.43
C SER A 107 -16.80 26.08 25.28
N SER A 108 -16.34 24.93 25.77
CA SER A 108 -15.02 24.76 26.39
C SER A 108 -13.90 24.70 25.36
N LEU A 109 -14.22 24.54 24.08
CA LEU A 109 -13.24 24.48 23.01
C LEU A 109 -12.74 25.89 22.64
N PRO A 110 -11.42 26.07 22.52
CA PRO A 110 -10.84 27.31 22.00
C PRO A 110 -11.34 27.60 20.58
N LYS A 111 -11.52 28.89 20.23
CA LYS A 111 -11.78 29.28 18.83
C LYS A 111 -10.57 28.87 17.99
N MET A 112 -10.80 28.13 16.90
CA MET A 112 -9.73 27.67 16.00
C MET A 112 -9.45 28.68 14.88
N ILE A 113 -10.46 29.46 14.51
CA ILE A 113 -10.40 30.51 13.50
C ILE A 113 -11.06 31.75 14.09
N ASP A 114 -10.40 32.91 13.99
CA ASP A 114 -10.95 34.21 14.35
C ASP A 114 -10.72 35.15 13.15
N ASP A 115 -11.81 35.71 12.62
CA ASP A 115 -11.81 36.63 11.47
C ASP A 115 -10.96 36.17 10.27
N GLY A 116 -11.07 34.88 9.93
CA GLY A 116 -10.38 34.27 8.78
C GLY A 116 -8.92 33.89 9.03
N THR A 117 -8.37 34.17 10.22
CA THR A 117 -7.02 33.75 10.61
C THR A 117 -7.06 32.61 11.63
N PRO A 118 -6.22 31.57 11.47
CA PRO A 118 -6.08 30.55 12.50
C PRO A 118 -5.56 31.16 13.79
N THR A 119 -6.25 30.89 14.90
CA THR A 119 -5.72 31.25 16.23
C THR A 119 -4.52 30.37 16.58
N ILE A 120 -3.84 30.63 17.70
CA ILE A 120 -2.75 29.75 18.18
C ILE A 120 -3.23 28.29 18.30
N TYR A 121 -4.47 28.07 18.72
CA TYR A 121 -5.06 26.73 18.78
C TYR A 121 -5.35 26.15 17.39
N GLY A 122 -5.78 26.99 16.44
CA GLY A 122 -5.91 26.62 15.04
C GLY A 122 -4.58 26.21 14.41
N LEU A 123 -3.50 26.94 14.67
CA LEU A 123 -2.16 26.62 14.20
C LEU A 123 -1.65 25.30 14.80
N VAL A 124 -1.83 25.08 16.10
CA VAL A 124 -1.47 23.83 16.76
C VAL A 124 -2.26 22.66 16.18
N ALA A 125 -3.55 22.85 15.89
CA ALA A 125 -4.38 21.81 15.29
C ALA A 125 -3.98 21.50 13.84
N ILE A 126 -3.66 22.52 13.04
CA ILE A 126 -3.13 22.33 11.67
C ILE A 126 -1.79 21.59 11.72
N MET A 127 -0.90 21.94 12.65
CA MET A 127 0.36 21.24 12.87
C MET A 127 0.16 19.79 13.29
N LEU A 128 -0.78 19.51 14.20
CA LEU A 128 -1.11 18.15 14.64
C LEU A 128 -1.73 17.33 13.53
N VAL A 129 -2.64 17.92 12.75
CA VAL A 129 -3.24 17.27 11.57
C VAL A 129 -2.17 17.02 10.51
N GLY A 130 -1.28 17.97 10.27
CA GLY A 130 -0.13 17.81 9.38
C GLY A 130 0.83 16.72 9.84
N MET A 131 1.17 16.67 11.13
CA MET A 131 1.98 15.58 11.70
C MET A 131 1.26 14.24 11.61
N LEU A 132 -0.04 14.17 11.87
CA LEU A 132 -0.84 12.95 11.73
C LEU A 132 -0.95 12.48 10.28
N LEU A 133 -1.01 13.41 9.32
CA LEU A 133 -0.93 13.12 7.88
C LEU A 133 0.46 12.63 7.47
N LEU A 134 1.51 13.22 8.03
CA LEU A 134 2.89 12.80 7.76
C LEU A 134 3.20 11.44 8.42
N THR A 135 2.67 11.18 9.61
CA THR A 135 2.78 9.86 10.25
C THR A 135 1.90 8.85 9.55
N SER A 136 0.72 9.20 9.05
CA SER A 136 -0.09 8.27 8.26
C SER A 136 0.59 7.87 6.95
N ILE A 137 1.40 8.72 6.33
CA ILE A 137 2.26 8.34 5.19
C ILE A 137 3.32 7.31 5.63
N LYS A 138 3.95 7.52 6.79
CA LYS A 138 4.97 6.59 7.34
C LYS A 138 4.38 5.23 7.71
N TYR A 139 3.18 5.21 8.29
CA TYR A 139 2.49 4.00 8.77
C TYR A 139 1.45 3.46 7.78
N MET A 140 1.38 4.03 6.56
CA MET A 140 0.48 3.60 5.51
C MET A 140 0.59 2.10 5.18
N PRO A 141 1.78 1.47 5.21
CA PRO A 141 1.90 0.02 5.01
C PRO A 141 1.18 -0.79 6.10
N GLU A 142 1.35 -0.40 7.36
CA GLU A 142 0.81 -1.10 8.53
C GLU A 142 -0.70 -0.89 8.68
N ILE A 143 -1.19 0.31 8.37
CA ILE A 143 -2.64 0.62 8.37
C ILE A 143 -3.34 -0.14 7.24
N LYS A 144 -2.73 -0.25 6.06
CA LYS A 144 -3.26 -1.08 4.95
C LYS A 144 -3.37 -2.56 5.34
N ALA A 145 -2.36 -3.08 6.05
CA ALA A 145 -2.37 -4.44 6.59
C ALA A 145 -3.44 -4.64 7.68
N ALA A 146 -3.62 -3.67 8.59
CA ALA A 146 -4.58 -3.76 9.69
C ALA A 146 -6.05 -3.58 9.27
N LEU A 147 -6.32 -2.85 8.18
CA LEU A 147 -7.68 -2.58 7.70
C LEU A 147 -8.21 -3.65 6.72
N HIS A 148 -7.41 -4.69 6.42
CA HIS A 148 -7.72 -5.67 5.35
C HIS A 148 -8.11 -5.00 4.02
N LEU A 149 -7.58 -3.79 3.77
CA LEU A 149 -7.66 -3.08 2.49
C LEU A 149 -6.56 -3.57 1.54
N THR A 150 -6.14 -4.82 1.68
CA THR A 150 -5.54 -5.56 0.57
C THR A 150 -6.68 -5.80 -0.41
N SER A 151 -6.86 -4.88 -1.36
CA SER A 151 -7.54 -5.27 -2.58
C SER A 151 -6.83 -6.52 -3.09
N GLU A 152 -7.62 -7.49 -3.53
CA GLU A 152 -7.14 -8.56 -4.41
C GLU A 152 -6.16 -7.95 -5.42
N GLY A 153 -4.90 -8.41 -5.42
CA GLY A 153 -3.88 -7.96 -6.39
C GLY A 153 -2.64 -7.23 -5.87
N SER A 154 -2.28 -7.30 -4.57
CA SER A 154 -0.87 -7.11 -4.22
C SER A 154 -0.15 -8.43 -4.42
N SER A 155 0.32 -8.70 -5.64
CA SER A 155 1.26 -9.79 -5.89
C SER A 155 2.49 -9.62 -4.98
N ASP A 156 3.15 -10.72 -4.60
CA ASP A 156 4.41 -10.70 -3.83
C ASP A 156 5.60 -10.11 -4.64
N TRP A 157 5.33 -9.67 -5.87
CA TRP A 157 6.26 -9.15 -6.86
C TRP A 157 5.69 -7.89 -7.52
N ASP A 158 6.59 -7.03 -8.02
CA ASP A 158 6.25 -5.76 -8.65
C ASP A 158 5.89 -5.91 -10.13
N ALA A 159 6.40 -6.93 -10.81
CA ALA A 159 6.16 -7.13 -12.25
C ALA A 159 6.05 -8.61 -12.63
N THR A 160 5.34 -8.91 -13.70
CA THR A 160 5.38 -10.22 -14.36
C THR A 160 5.78 -10.02 -15.81
N LEU A 161 6.91 -10.60 -16.21
CA LEU A 161 7.33 -10.68 -17.61
C LEU A 161 6.81 -12.00 -18.18
N ALA A 162 5.84 -11.93 -19.08
CA ALA A 162 5.27 -13.08 -19.77
C ALA A 162 6.09 -13.38 -21.03
N ILE A 163 6.61 -14.60 -21.16
CA ILE A 163 7.52 -15.00 -22.23
C ILE A 163 6.96 -16.26 -22.91
N GLU A 164 6.81 -16.21 -24.23
CA GLU A 164 6.55 -17.39 -25.05
C GLU A 164 7.88 -18.08 -25.36
N LEU A 165 8.01 -19.37 -25.04
CA LEU A 165 9.19 -20.19 -25.25
C LEU A 165 9.09 -20.97 -26.56
N TYR A 166 10.24 -21.19 -27.22
CA TYR A 166 10.34 -21.81 -28.54
C TYR A 166 11.03 -23.18 -28.50
N PRO A 167 10.35 -24.24 -28.00
CA PRO A 167 10.95 -25.58 -27.91
C PRO A 167 11.28 -26.20 -29.27
N ASP A 168 10.61 -25.77 -30.35
CA ASP A 168 10.92 -26.24 -31.70
C ASP A 168 12.23 -25.65 -32.24
N ALA A 169 12.61 -24.44 -31.80
CA ALA A 169 13.83 -23.75 -32.20
C ALA A 169 15.04 -24.13 -31.35
N ALA A 170 14.85 -24.27 -30.03
CA ALA A 170 15.92 -24.55 -29.07
C ALA A 170 15.45 -25.51 -27.94
N PRO A 171 15.18 -26.79 -28.25
CA PRO A 171 14.56 -27.72 -27.31
C PRO A 171 15.36 -27.94 -26.02
N LYS A 172 16.69 -28.10 -26.10
CA LYS A 172 17.53 -28.34 -24.91
C LYS A 172 17.65 -27.09 -24.06
N THR A 173 17.73 -25.93 -24.70
CA THR A 173 17.74 -24.64 -23.99
C THR A 173 16.42 -24.42 -23.24
N VAL A 174 15.29 -24.64 -23.90
CA VAL A 174 13.96 -24.52 -23.29
C VAL A 174 13.77 -25.53 -22.16
N ASP A 175 14.15 -26.79 -22.34
CA ASP A 175 14.04 -27.82 -21.31
C ASP A 175 14.88 -27.47 -20.07
N SER A 176 16.13 -27.02 -20.28
CA SER A 176 17.00 -26.60 -19.19
C SER A 176 16.46 -25.38 -18.44
N PHE A 177 15.92 -24.39 -19.16
CA PHE A 177 15.32 -23.20 -18.56
C PHE A 177 14.09 -23.59 -17.72
N LYS A 178 13.17 -24.39 -18.28
CA LYS A 178 11.97 -24.86 -17.59
C LYS A 178 12.30 -25.67 -16.34
N ASP A 179 13.33 -26.51 -16.38
CA ASP A 179 13.73 -27.31 -15.22
C ASP A 179 14.29 -26.43 -14.10
N HIS A 180 15.19 -25.49 -14.41
CA HIS A 180 15.69 -24.53 -13.41
C HIS A 180 14.55 -23.69 -12.81
N SER A 181 13.60 -23.23 -13.63
CA SER A 181 12.41 -22.50 -13.17
C SER A 181 11.54 -23.33 -12.22
N ARG A 182 11.17 -24.56 -12.61
CA ARG A 182 10.31 -25.44 -11.79
C ARG A 182 10.95 -25.84 -10.47
N ASN A 183 12.28 -25.89 -10.42
CA ASN A 183 13.04 -26.21 -9.22
C ASN A 183 13.44 -24.97 -8.40
N GLY A 184 12.90 -23.79 -8.71
CA GLY A 184 13.17 -22.54 -7.98
C GLY A 184 14.63 -22.08 -8.04
N ARG A 185 15.40 -22.54 -9.04
CA ARG A 185 16.84 -22.24 -9.15
C ARG A 185 17.10 -20.79 -9.53
N TYR A 186 16.14 -20.16 -10.18
CA TYR A 186 16.18 -18.74 -10.54
C TYR A 186 15.63 -17.83 -9.42
N ASP A 187 14.99 -18.38 -8.40
CA ASP A 187 14.38 -17.59 -7.32
C ASP A 187 15.48 -16.85 -6.54
N GLY A 188 15.29 -15.55 -6.33
CA GLY A 188 16.26 -14.66 -5.72
C GLY A 188 17.45 -14.28 -6.61
N ILE A 189 17.50 -14.73 -7.87
CA ILE A 189 18.60 -14.41 -8.79
C ILE A 189 18.37 -13.04 -9.43
N ALA A 190 19.38 -12.19 -9.31
CA ALA A 190 19.37 -10.81 -9.80
C ALA A 190 19.86 -10.70 -11.24
N PHE A 191 19.38 -9.66 -11.92
CA PHE A 191 19.92 -9.21 -13.21
C PHE A 191 21.21 -8.46 -12.95
N HIS A 192 22.33 -9.12 -13.25
CA HIS A 192 23.66 -8.66 -12.84
C HIS A 192 24.32 -7.75 -13.86
N ARG A 193 23.76 -7.63 -15.07
CA ARG A 193 24.30 -6.79 -16.13
C ARG A 193 23.19 -6.20 -16.99
N VAL A 194 23.22 -4.90 -17.19
CA VAL A 194 22.22 -4.13 -17.92
C VAL A 194 22.93 -3.11 -18.81
N ILE A 195 22.57 -3.09 -20.09
CA ILE A 195 23.11 -2.15 -21.06
C ILE A 195 21.96 -1.57 -21.88
N ASP A 196 21.71 -0.28 -21.67
CA ASP A 196 20.75 0.54 -22.41
C ASP A 196 21.01 0.42 -23.94
N GLY A 197 19.94 0.19 -24.72
CA GLY A 197 20.01 -0.04 -26.16
C GLY A 197 20.61 -1.39 -26.59
N PHE A 198 20.87 -2.31 -25.64
CA PHE A 198 21.44 -3.63 -25.95
C PHE A 198 20.69 -4.79 -25.31
N MET A 199 20.87 -5.03 -24.01
CA MET A 199 20.26 -6.18 -23.34
C MET A 199 20.25 -6.07 -21.81
N VAL A 200 19.44 -6.94 -21.21
CA VAL A 200 19.32 -7.15 -19.77
C VAL A 200 19.66 -8.61 -19.46
N GLN A 201 20.77 -8.86 -18.77
CA GLN A 201 21.32 -10.20 -18.53
C GLN A 201 21.13 -10.65 -17.07
N GLY A 202 20.68 -11.90 -16.92
CA GLY A 202 20.40 -12.55 -15.65
C GLY A 202 20.63 -14.06 -15.71
N GLY A 203 20.07 -14.79 -14.75
CA GLY A 203 20.06 -16.26 -14.77
C GLY A 203 21.35 -16.94 -14.30
N ASP A 204 22.29 -16.21 -13.71
CA ASP A 204 23.45 -16.82 -13.03
C ASP A 204 23.03 -17.34 -11.65
N ILE A 205 22.55 -18.58 -11.63
CA ILE A 205 22.04 -19.28 -10.45
C ILE A 205 23.11 -19.59 -9.40
N SER A 206 24.39 -19.31 -9.67
CA SER A 206 25.49 -19.63 -8.76
C SER A 206 26.08 -18.38 -8.10
N CYS A 207 26.24 -17.29 -8.86
CA CYS A 207 27.00 -16.13 -8.39
C CYS A 207 26.20 -14.83 -8.30
N SER A 208 24.92 -14.81 -8.72
CA SER A 208 24.12 -13.58 -8.79
C SER A 208 22.89 -13.57 -7.88
N ALA A 209 22.93 -14.25 -6.73
CA ALA A 209 21.87 -14.12 -5.73
C ALA A 209 21.77 -12.67 -5.21
N TYR A 210 20.55 -12.19 -4.97
CA TYR A 210 20.30 -10.88 -4.36
C TYR A 210 20.57 -10.91 -2.84
N PRO A 211 21.19 -9.88 -2.25
CA PRO A 211 21.79 -8.70 -2.89
C PRO A 211 23.03 -9.08 -3.70
N LEU A 212 23.22 -8.40 -4.83
CA LEU A 212 24.24 -8.70 -5.83
C LEU A 212 25.66 -8.33 -5.36
N THR A 213 26.22 -9.11 -4.43
CA THR A 213 27.56 -8.91 -3.88
C THR A 213 28.36 -10.21 -3.89
N GLN A 214 29.67 -10.15 -4.09
CA GLN A 214 30.50 -11.37 -4.00
C GLN A 214 30.40 -12.02 -2.61
N SER A 215 30.14 -11.24 -1.56
CA SER A 215 29.97 -11.80 -0.21
C SER A 215 28.72 -12.67 -0.07
N SER A 216 27.69 -12.49 -0.92
CA SER A 216 26.46 -13.28 -0.85
C SER A 216 26.63 -14.68 -1.44
N THR A 217 27.55 -14.87 -2.40
CA THR A 217 27.68 -16.14 -3.17
C THR A 217 29.08 -16.76 -3.15
N GLY A 218 30.12 -16.01 -2.79
CA GLY A 218 31.51 -16.47 -2.83
C GLY A 218 32.15 -16.45 -4.23
N CYS A 219 31.44 -15.96 -5.25
CA CYS A 219 31.94 -15.79 -6.61
C CYS A 219 31.44 -14.48 -7.23
N ASN A 220 32.02 -14.09 -8.37
CA ASN A 220 31.66 -12.84 -9.03
C ASN A 220 30.36 -13.03 -9.83
N PRO A 221 29.39 -12.10 -9.70
CA PRO A 221 28.21 -12.10 -10.57
C PRO A 221 28.55 -12.19 -12.06
N GLY A 222 27.82 -13.05 -12.77
CA GLY A 222 27.97 -13.32 -14.20
C GLY A 222 28.99 -14.39 -14.55
N THR A 223 29.63 -15.04 -13.57
CA THR A 223 30.69 -16.04 -13.82
C THR A 223 30.26 -17.48 -13.62
N GLY A 224 29.06 -17.71 -13.11
CA GLY A 224 28.56 -19.04 -12.76
C GLY A 224 27.38 -19.51 -13.59
N GLY A 225 26.71 -20.54 -13.08
CA GLY A 225 25.55 -21.16 -13.72
C GLY A 225 25.91 -22.31 -14.65
N TYR A 226 25.04 -23.32 -14.66
CA TYR A 226 25.19 -24.56 -15.41
C TYR A 226 23.85 -24.99 -16.01
N SER A 227 23.86 -25.91 -16.97
CA SER A 227 22.64 -26.49 -17.53
C SER A 227 21.96 -27.44 -16.53
N ALA A 228 20.63 -27.46 -16.52
CA ALA A 228 19.86 -28.29 -15.57
C ALA A 228 20.02 -29.80 -15.85
N MET A 229 20.32 -30.14 -17.10
CA MET A 229 20.49 -31.51 -17.57
C MET A 229 21.88 -31.69 -18.17
N TRP A 230 22.40 -32.91 -18.12
CA TRP A 230 23.65 -33.27 -18.77
C TRP A 230 23.41 -33.60 -20.24
N TYR A 231 23.88 -32.72 -21.14
CA TYR A 231 23.75 -32.89 -22.59
C TYR A 231 25.01 -33.49 -23.25
N GLY A 232 25.80 -34.24 -22.47
CA GLY A 232 27.06 -34.83 -22.93
C GLY A 232 28.29 -33.91 -22.81
N GLN A 233 28.17 -32.80 -22.07
CA GLN A 233 29.23 -31.81 -21.85
C GLN A 233 29.40 -31.53 -20.35
N GLY A 234 30.65 -31.35 -19.92
CA GLY A 234 31.01 -31.31 -18.49
C GLY A 234 31.20 -32.71 -17.88
N ASP A 235 31.60 -32.74 -16.61
CA ASP A 235 31.71 -33.97 -15.83
C ASP A 235 30.31 -34.45 -15.43
N GLN A 236 29.94 -35.65 -15.86
CA GLN A 236 28.65 -36.26 -15.56
C GLN A 236 28.36 -36.37 -14.05
N ASN A 237 29.39 -36.40 -13.20
CA ASN A 237 29.25 -36.49 -11.75
C ASN A 237 29.25 -35.14 -11.03
N ASP A 238 29.50 -34.05 -11.76
CA ASP A 238 29.50 -32.69 -11.20
C ASP A 238 28.62 -31.77 -12.04
N MET A 239 27.38 -31.58 -11.57
CA MET A 239 26.38 -30.75 -12.25
C MET A 239 26.83 -29.30 -12.46
N THR A 240 27.74 -28.79 -11.63
CA THR A 240 28.20 -27.41 -11.73
C THR A 240 29.05 -27.16 -12.97
N THR A 241 29.49 -28.23 -13.64
CA THR A 241 30.28 -28.19 -14.87
C THR A 241 29.44 -28.41 -16.13
N TRP A 242 28.14 -28.70 -15.98
CA TRP A 242 27.28 -29.05 -17.12
C TRP A 242 27.01 -27.84 -17.99
N THR A 243 27.19 -28.03 -19.30
CA THR A 243 26.83 -27.08 -20.33
C THR A 243 25.91 -27.72 -21.36
N MET A 244 25.27 -26.88 -22.17
CA MET A 244 24.45 -27.30 -23.28
C MET A 244 25.03 -26.83 -24.63
N PRO A 245 24.84 -27.63 -25.70
CA PRO A 245 25.19 -27.22 -27.05
C PRO A 245 24.32 -26.05 -27.51
N ASP A 246 24.84 -25.24 -28.44
CA ASP A 246 24.05 -24.17 -29.02
C ASP A 246 23.00 -24.74 -30.01
N GLU A 247 21.85 -24.07 -30.10
CA GLU A 247 20.71 -24.44 -30.93
C GLU A 247 20.29 -23.22 -31.75
N PHE A 248 20.52 -23.26 -33.07
CA PHE A 248 20.27 -22.13 -33.96
C PHE A 248 19.21 -22.48 -35.00
N ASP A 249 18.09 -21.77 -34.94
CA ASP A 249 17.07 -21.76 -36.00
C ASP A 249 17.25 -20.55 -36.96
N CYS A 250 17.92 -19.50 -36.50
CA CYS A 250 18.23 -18.34 -37.32
C CYS A 250 19.22 -18.67 -38.45
N ALA A 251 18.79 -18.46 -39.70
CA ALA A 251 19.61 -18.68 -40.90
C ALA A 251 19.64 -17.43 -41.78
N GLU A 252 20.80 -17.14 -42.38
CA GLU A 252 20.91 -16.08 -43.37
C GLU A 252 20.35 -16.58 -44.72
N THR A 253 19.43 -15.84 -45.35
CA THR A 253 18.74 -16.27 -46.59
C THR A 253 19.69 -16.46 -47.77
N SER A 254 20.83 -15.77 -47.72
CA SER A 254 21.92 -15.84 -48.70
C SER A 254 23.19 -15.30 -48.05
N GLN A 255 24.30 -16.04 -48.14
CA GLN A 255 25.58 -15.70 -47.50
C GLN A 255 25.99 -14.24 -47.77
N GLY A 256 25.95 -13.40 -46.74
CA GLY A 256 26.34 -11.99 -46.79
C GLY A 256 25.27 -11.01 -47.31
N SER A 257 24.01 -11.42 -47.42
CA SER A 257 22.90 -10.52 -47.76
C SER A 257 22.45 -9.64 -46.58
N GLY A 258 22.80 -10.01 -45.34
CA GLY A 258 22.34 -9.36 -44.13
C GLY A 258 20.87 -9.63 -43.81
N GLN A 259 20.18 -10.48 -44.59
CA GLN A 259 18.80 -10.87 -44.35
C GLN A 259 18.74 -12.22 -43.64
N TRP A 260 18.09 -12.23 -42.48
CA TRP A 260 17.97 -13.40 -41.62
C TRP A 260 16.51 -13.88 -41.55
N VAL A 261 16.32 -15.19 -41.46
CA VAL A 261 15.01 -15.85 -41.31
C VAL A 261 15.08 -16.88 -40.18
N GLY A 262 13.93 -17.17 -39.58
CA GLY A 262 13.84 -18.03 -38.40
C GLY A 262 13.92 -17.22 -37.09
N THR A 263 14.26 -17.92 -36.02
CA THR A 263 14.29 -17.37 -34.65
C THR A 263 15.59 -16.60 -34.40
N CYS A 264 15.62 -15.34 -34.82
CA CYS A 264 16.79 -14.46 -34.75
C CYS A 264 16.69 -13.42 -33.62
N HIS A 265 17.81 -12.79 -33.26
CA HIS A 265 17.81 -11.72 -32.27
C HIS A 265 17.03 -10.51 -32.79
N ALA A 266 16.04 -10.11 -32.01
CA ALA A 266 15.17 -8.96 -32.26
C ALA A 266 14.74 -8.39 -30.89
N PRO A 267 14.23 -7.14 -30.84
CA PRO A 267 13.73 -6.56 -29.60
C PRO A 267 12.72 -7.46 -28.90
N GLY A 268 12.86 -7.62 -27.58
CA GLY A 268 12.01 -8.48 -26.74
C GLY A 268 12.41 -9.97 -26.69
N MET A 269 13.36 -10.41 -27.53
CA MET A 269 13.77 -11.81 -27.57
C MET A 269 14.51 -12.24 -26.31
N LEU A 270 14.28 -13.48 -25.89
CA LEU A 270 15.03 -14.18 -24.85
C LEU A 270 16.08 -15.09 -25.49
N ALA A 271 17.35 -14.90 -25.12
CA ALA A 271 18.47 -15.65 -25.68
C ALA A 271 19.46 -16.12 -24.59
N MET A 272 20.17 -17.21 -24.86
CA MET A 272 21.10 -17.82 -23.92
C MET A 272 22.48 -17.14 -23.96
N ALA A 273 23.00 -16.76 -22.79
CA ALA A 273 24.39 -16.34 -22.66
C ALA A 273 25.31 -17.57 -22.64
N ASN A 274 26.51 -17.43 -23.20
CA ASN A 274 27.54 -18.46 -23.21
C ASN A 274 28.94 -17.83 -23.14
N SER A 275 29.96 -18.64 -22.87
CA SER A 275 31.38 -18.24 -22.86
C SER A 275 32.12 -18.67 -24.12
N GLY A 276 31.38 -18.91 -25.20
CA GLY A 276 31.87 -19.50 -26.45
C GLY A 276 30.97 -20.63 -26.95
N PRO A 277 31.29 -21.22 -28.11
CA PRO A 277 30.44 -22.22 -28.73
C PRO A 277 30.18 -23.41 -27.82
N ASN A 278 28.92 -23.82 -27.70
CA ASN A 278 28.45 -24.95 -26.93
C ASN A 278 28.79 -24.87 -25.43
N THR A 279 28.63 -23.68 -24.85
CA THR A 279 28.86 -23.45 -23.41
C THR A 279 27.65 -22.81 -22.73
N GLY A 280 26.44 -23.05 -23.23
CA GLY A 280 25.22 -22.55 -22.61
C GLY A 280 25.05 -23.13 -21.20
N GLY A 281 24.74 -22.28 -20.23
CA GLY A 281 24.54 -22.68 -18.83
C GLY A 281 23.11 -22.39 -18.39
N SER A 282 22.94 -21.53 -17.39
CA SER A 282 21.63 -21.02 -16.96
C SER A 282 21.44 -19.53 -17.24
N GLN A 283 22.53 -18.83 -17.60
CA GLN A 283 22.48 -17.42 -17.89
C GLN A 283 21.75 -17.13 -19.20
N PHE A 284 20.94 -16.09 -19.19
CA PHE A 284 20.18 -15.62 -20.34
C PHE A 284 20.18 -14.10 -20.37
N TYR A 285 19.77 -13.54 -21.50
CA TYR A 285 19.54 -12.12 -21.65
C TYR A 285 18.28 -11.84 -22.46
N LEU A 286 17.68 -10.70 -22.17
CA LEU A 286 16.52 -10.14 -22.85
C LEU A 286 17.02 -9.01 -23.75
N VAL A 287 16.65 -9.05 -25.03
CA VAL A 287 17.07 -8.04 -26.01
C VAL A 287 16.25 -6.77 -25.81
N ASP A 288 16.95 -5.65 -25.65
CA ASP A 288 16.35 -4.35 -25.42
C ASP A 288 15.50 -3.86 -26.60
N LYS A 289 14.55 -2.94 -26.32
CA LYS A 289 13.63 -2.37 -27.30
C LYS A 289 14.33 -1.73 -28.50
N ASP A 290 15.46 -1.06 -28.26
CA ASP A 290 16.22 -0.35 -29.29
C ASP A 290 17.34 -1.20 -29.90
N SER A 291 17.36 -2.52 -29.63
CA SER A 291 18.44 -3.41 -30.05
C SER A 291 18.05 -4.44 -31.11
N THR A 292 18.85 -4.53 -32.17
CA THR A 292 18.78 -5.60 -33.18
C THR A 292 20.16 -6.24 -33.36
N PRO A 293 20.66 -7.03 -32.40
CA PRO A 293 22.07 -7.44 -32.36
C PRO A 293 22.34 -8.63 -33.31
N SER A 294 22.20 -8.41 -34.61
CA SER A 294 22.38 -9.45 -35.64
C SER A 294 23.77 -10.11 -35.63
N HIS A 295 24.78 -9.46 -35.06
CA HIS A 295 26.12 -10.02 -34.84
C HIS A 295 26.16 -11.17 -33.82
N LEU A 296 25.07 -11.40 -33.08
CA LEU A 296 24.84 -12.51 -32.15
C LEU A 296 24.08 -13.68 -32.80
N ASN A 297 23.50 -13.49 -34.00
CA ASN A 297 22.87 -14.58 -34.75
C ASN A 297 23.89 -15.67 -35.07
N GLY A 298 23.51 -16.93 -34.83
CA GLY A 298 24.39 -18.09 -34.99
C GLY A 298 25.49 -18.20 -33.93
N LYS A 299 25.40 -17.43 -32.83
CA LYS A 299 26.33 -17.52 -31.67
C LYS A 299 25.61 -17.77 -30.36
N HIS A 300 24.36 -17.34 -30.23
CA HIS A 300 23.53 -17.53 -29.04
C HIS A 300 22.18 -18.13 -29.45
N SER A 301 21.73 -19.15 -28.72
CA SER A 301 20.42 -19.75 -28.92
C SER A 301 19.33 -18.75 -28.52
N VAL A 302 18.46 -18.37 -29.46
CA VAL A 302 17.24 -17.62 -29.16
C VAL A 302 16.14 -18.62 -28.87
N PHE A 303 15.49 -18.51 -27.71
CA PHE A 303 14.60 -19.57 -27.21
C PHE A 303 13.28 -19.06 -26.63
N GLY A 304 12.98 -17.77 -26.78
CA GLY A 304 11.67 -17.22 -26.47
C GLY A 304 11.54 -15.75 -26.83
N MET A 305 10.37 -15.18 -26.55
CA MET A 305 10.02 -13.79 -26.81
C MET A 305 9.09 -13.26 -25.71
N ALA A 306 9.36 -12.05 -25.23
CA ALA A 306 8.46 -11.37 -24.31
C ALA A 306 7.15 -10.97 -25.02
N THR A 307 6.03 -11.13 -24.32
CA THR A 307 4.68 -10.95 -24.84
C THR A 307 3.97 -9.79 -24.16
N ASP A 308 2.87 -9.34 -24.75
CA ASP A 308 2.06 -8.23 -24.23
C ASP A 308 1.22 -8.59 -22.99
N ASP A 309 1.23 -9.86 -22.58
CA ASP A 309 0.57 -10.35 -21.36
C ASP A 309 1.38 -10.04 -20.08
N SER A 310 2.31 -9.09 -20.16
CA SER A 310 3.17 -8.69 -19.04
C SER A 310 2.47 -7.64 -18.16
N THR A 311 2.88 -7.55 -16.90
CA THR A 311 2.31 -6.60 -15.92
C THR A 311 3.40 -5.89 -15.14
N TYR A 312 3.14 -4.64 -14.74
CA TYR A 312 3.99 -3.86 -13.85
C TYR A 312 3.12 -3.05 -12.88
N LEU A 313 3.35 -3.22 -11.58
CA LEU A 313 2.59 -2.62 -10.48
C LEU A 313 1.08 -2.78 -10.64
N GLY A 314 0.66 -3.99 -11.04
CA GLY A 314 -0.75 -4.35 -11.24
C GLY A 314 -1.40 -3.75 -12.48
N SER A 315 -0.64 -3.15 -13.40
CA SER A 315 -1.13 -2.64 -14.69
C SER A 315 -0.49 -3.40 -15.85
N ASP A 316 -1.24 -3.60 -16.92
CA ASP A 316 -0.74 -4.24 -18.15
C ASP A 316 0.37 -3.38 -18.79
N ILE A 317 1.41 -4.05 -19.27
CA ILE A 317 2.55 -3.45 -19.99
C ILE A 317 3.01 -4.44 -21.07
N GLY A 318 3.46 -3.94 -22.22
CA GLY A 318 4.08 -4.82 -23.20
C GLY A 318 5.39 -5.41 -22.66
N GLY A 319 5.68 -6.66 -22.98
CA GLY A 319 6.88 -7.34 -22.47
C GLY A 319 8.17 -6.64 -22.88
N ILE A 320 8.20 -6.08 -24.10
CA ILE A 320 9.31 -5.27 -24.60
C ILE A 320 9.44 -3.94 -23.85
N GLU A 321 8.34 -3.29 -23.46
CA GLU A 321 8.37 -2.08 -22.61
C GLU A 321 8.83 -2.40 -21.18
N LEU A 322 8.51 -3.58 -20.64
CA LEU A 322 9.03 -3.98 -19.33
C LEU A 322 10.56 -4.23 -19.39
N ILE A 323 11.06 -4.81 -20.49
CA ILE A 323 12.50 -4.98 -20.72
C ILE A 323 13.20 -3.63 -20.84
N ASP A 324 12.66 -2.69 -21.62
CA ASP A 324 13.18 -1.31 -21.74
C ASP A 324 13.27 -0.63 -20.37
N ARG A 325 12.24 -0.80 -19.52
CA ARG A 325 12.26 -0.27 -18.16
C ARG A 325 13.39 -0.85 -17.29
N MET A 326 13.79 -2.10 -17.54
CA MET A 326 14.94 -2.72 -16.87
C MET A 326 16.27 -2.27 -17.49
N SER A 327 16.31 -1.98 -18.79
CA SER A 327 17.54 -1.66 -19.52
C SER A 327 18.10 -0.28 -19.21
N VAL A 328 17.22 0.68 -18.89
CA VAL A 328 17.58 2.06 -18.55
C VAL A 328 17.92 2.30 -17.08
N LEU A 329 18.03 1.23 -16.28
CA LEU A 329 18.38 1.34 -14.87
C LEU A 329 19.80 1.90 -14.70
N PRO A 330 20.05 2.80 -13.73
CA PRO A 330 21.40 3.30 -13.46
C PRO A 330 22.37 2.16 -13.14
N THR A 331 23.51 2.14 -13.82
CA THR A 331 24.56 1.12 -13.66
C THR A 331 25.88 1.70 -13.14
N ASP A 332 26.74 0.83 -12.62
CA ASP A 332 28.14 1.12 -12.35
C ASP A 332 29.02 0.98 -13.61
N GLU A 333 30.34 1.18 -13.48
CA GLU A 333 31.29 1.06 -14.59
C GLU A 333 31.37 -0.35 -15.21
N GLY A 334 30.84 -1.36 -14.53
CA GLY A 334 30.79 -2.75 -14.98
C GLY A 334 29.42 -3.16 -15.55
N ASP A 335 28.59 -2.18 -15.93
CA ASP A 335 27.22 -2.37 -16.40
C ASP A 335 26.29 -3.04 -15.36
N ARG A 336 26.66 -3.02 -14.07
CA ARG A 336 25.83 -3.64 -13.01
C ARG A 336 24.81 -2.62 -12.51
N PRO A 337 23.51 -2.96 -12.43
CA PRO A 337 22.53 -2.04 -11.86
C PRO A 337 22.84 -1.69 -10.41
N LEU A 338 22.68 -0.42 -10.04
CA LEU A 338 22.83 0.04 -8.66
C LEU A 338 21.73 -0.53 -7.73
N SER A 339 20.57 -0.85 -8.31
CA SER A 339 19.44 -1.48 -7.65
C SER A 339 18.89 -2.56 -8.57
N PRO A 340 19.53 -3.75 -8.60
CA PRO A 340 19.22 -4.77 -9.59
C PRO A 340 17.87 -5.42 -9.29
N PRO A 341 16.95 -5.46 -10.28
CA PRO A 341 15.78 -6.31 -10.19
C PRO A 341 16.20 -7.75 -10.01
N TYR A 342 15.37 -8.54 -9.36
CA TYR A 342 15.61 -9.96 -9.18
C TYR A 342 14.33 -10.77 -9.33
N ILE A 343 14.53 -12.04 -9.67
CA ILE A 343 13.44 -12.97 -9.93
C ILE A 343 12.88 -13.41 -8.58
N HIS A 344 11.59 -13.17 -8.35
CA HIS A 344 10.86 -13.74 -7.23
C HIS A 344 10.63 -15.23 -7.48
N SER A 345 10.08 -15.55 -8.65
CA SER A 345 9.86 -16.92 -9.12
C SER A 345 9.59 -16.93 -10.64
N ILE A 346 9.63 -18.12 -11.25
CA ILE A 346 9.20 -18.30 -12.64
C ILE A 346 8.19 -19.44 -12.71
N GLU A 347 6.94 -19.12 -13.07
CA GLU A 347 5.91 -20.11 -13.33
C GLU A 347 5.95 -20.58 -14.79
N ILE A 348 5.81 -21.88 -15.03
CA ILE A 348 5.80 -22.46 -16.38
C ILE A 348 4.42 -23.07 -16.65
N ASP A 349 3.72 -22.54 -17.65
CA ASP A 349 2.47 -23.10 -18.19
C ASP A 349 2.63 -23.42 -19.67
N GLY A 350 2.76 -24.72 -20.00
CA GLY A 350 3.01 -25.16 -21.37
C GLY A 350 4.30 -24.56 -21.94
N ASN A 351 4.16 -23.66 -22.91
CA ASN A 351 5.26 -22.89 -23.51
C ASN A 351 5.33 -21.45 -23.01
N MET A 352 4.47 -21.04 -22.08
CA MET A 352 4.57 -19.75 -21.42
C MET A 352 5.43 -19.86 -20.17
N ALA A 353 6.28 -18.85 -19.96
CA ALA A 353 6.98 -18.60 -18.72
C ALA A 353 6.54 -17.23 -18.17
N TYR A 354 6.07 -17.22 -16.94
CA TYR A 354 5.71 -16.00 -16.21
C TYR A 354 6.80 -15.73 -15.18
N MET A 355 7.70 -14.82 -15.52
CA MET A 355 8.81 -14.43 -14.66
C MET A 355 8.36 -13.29 -13.74
N HIS A 356 8.19 -13.59 -12.46
CA HIS A 356 7.79 -12.64 -11.44
C HIS A 356 9.04 -11.90 -10.92
N LEU A 357 9.01 -10.57 -10.93
CA LEU A 357 10.17 -9.71 -10.67
C LEU A 357 9.91 -8.75 -9.51
N ILE A 358 10.92 -8.55 -8.69
CA ILE A 358 10.94 -7.52 -7.64
C ILE A 358 11.93 -6.41 -8.05
N PHE A 359 11.50 -5.16 -7.88
CA PHE A 359 12.26 -3.95 -8.15
C PHE A 359 12.58 -3.26 -6.80
N PRO A 360 13.82 -3.41 -6.27
CA PRO A 360 14.18 -2.97 -4.91
C PRO A 360 14.32 -1.45 -4.72
#